data_AF-A0A933YD36-F1
#
_entry.id   AF-A0A933YD36-F1
#
_cell.length_a   1.000
_cell.length_b   1.000
_cell.length_c   1.000
_cell.angle_alpha   90.00
_cell.angle_beta   90.00
_cell.angle_gamma   90.00
#
_symmetry.space_group_name_H-M   'P 1'
#
loop_
_entity.id
_entity.type
_entity.pdbx_description
1 polymer ?
#
loop_
_entity_poly.entity_id
_entity_poly.type
_entity_poly.pdbx_seq_one_letter_code
_entity_poly.pdbx_strand_id
1 'polypeptide(L)'
;MWLRLKKFFVEYKYAIIAWVLILLFSLLGIHYGLDEHVIAGVVVLIGILGQAFAALIAWVGFIPLVGPIIAKVLALPFIWLLNGVGYLVSLVAIKRGYAKDVVNYRIITVTLIVGITIGYIIGKVI
;
A
#
# COMPACT_ATOMS: atom_id res chain seq x y z
N MET A 1 8.08 -10.24 -26.31
CA MET A 1 7.62 -10.88 -25.05
C MET A 1 8.74 -11.59 -24.29
N TRP A 2 9.50 -12.49 -24.94
CA TRP A 2 10.55 -13.32 -24.29
C TRP A 2 11.77 -12.56 -23.74
N LEU A 3 12.23 -11.49 -24.41
CA LEU A 3 13.33 -10.63 -23.94
C LEU A 3 12.96 -9.82 -22.67
N ARG A 4 11.68 -9.54 -22.47
CA ARG A 4 11.15 -8.85 -21.27
C ARG A 4 11.20 -9.75 -20.04
N LEU A 5 10.92 -11.04 -20.23
CA LEU A 5 10.97 -12.05 -19.15
C LEU A 5 12.41 -12.29 -18.67
N LYS A 6 13.39 -12.44 -19.58
CA LYS A 6 14.79 -12.63 -19.18
C LYS A 6 15.37 -11.45 -18.39
N LYS A 7 15.07 -10.21 -18.81
CA LYS A 7 15.48 -9.01 -18.05
C LYS A 7 14.84 -8.96 -16.66
N PHE A 8 13.55 -9.30 -16.58
CA PHE A 8 12.81 -9.35 -15.33
C PHE A 8 13.44 -10.31 -14.29
N PHE A 9 13.80 -11.54 -14.69
CA PHE A 9 14.42 -12.48 -13.75
C PHE A 9 15.78 -12.02 -13.22
N VAL A 10 16.57 -11.30 -14.03
CA VAL A 10 17.87 -10.77 -13.62
C VAL A 10 17.71 -9.58 -12.66
N GLU A 11 16.73 -8.72 -12.94
CA GLU A 11 16.49 -7.48 -12.18
C GLU A 11 15.78 -7.74 -10.85
N TYR A 12 14.85 -8.70 -10.81
CA TYR A 12 14.09 -9.05 -9.60
C TYR A 12 14.65 -10.24 -8.82
N LYS A 13 15.85 -10.75 -9.13
CA LYS A 13 16.44 -11.93 -8.47
C LYS A 13 16.43 -11.87 -6.94
N TYR A 14 16.75 -10.71 -6.36
CA TYR A 14 16.77 -10.51 -4.91
C TYR A 14 15.37 -10.51 -4.31
N ALA A 15 14.39 -9.94 -5.01
CA ALA A 15 12.99 -9.95 -4.59
C ALA A 15 12.40 -11.37 -4.66
N ILE A 16 12.74 -12.14 -5.70
CA ILE A 16 12.32 -13.55 -5.82
C ILE A 16 12.89 -14.38 -4.66
N ILE A 17 14.17 -14.22 -4.35
CA ILE A 17 14.80 -14.90 -3.20
C ILE A 17 14.12 -14.49 -1.88
N ALA A 18 13.83 -13.21 -1.69
CA ALA A 18 13.14 -12.73 -0.50
C ALA A 18 11.74 -13.36 -0.35
N TRP A 19 10.97 -13.46 -1.44
CA TRP A 19 9.65 -14.11 -1.42
C TRP A 19 9.73 -15.61 -1.14
N VAL A 20 10.74 -16.30 -1.66
CA VAL A 20 10.99 -17.73 -1.35
C VAL A 20 11.32 -17.90 0.13
N LEU A 21 12.17 -17.04 0.70
CA LEU A 21 12.52 -17.08 2.13
C LEU A 21 11.31 -16.77 3.02
N ILE A 22 10.48 -15.80 2.64
CA ILE A 22 9.23 -15.46 3.34
C ILE A 22 8.28 -16.67 3.34
N LEU A 23 8.10 -17.32 2.19
CA LEU A 23 7.26 -18.52 2.06
C LEU A 23 7.80 -19.67 2.90
N LEU A 24 9.10 -19.93 2.84
CA LEU A 24 9.75 -20.99 3.61
C LEU A 24 9.59 -20.73 5.12
N PHE A 25 9.85 -19.51 5.58
CA PHE A 25 9.69 -19.12 6.98
C PHE A 25 8.24 -19.27 7.43
N SER A 26 7.27 -18.83 6.62
CA SER A 26 5.85 -18.92 6.94
C SER A 26 5.38 -20.38 7.04
N LEU A 27 5.78 -21.23 6.10
CA LEU A 27 5.43 -22.65 6.10
C LEU A 27 6.04 -23.40 7.29
N LEU A 28 7.31 -23.15 7.59
CA LEU A 28 7.97 -23.73 8.76
C LEU A 28 7.35 -23.20 10.05
N GLY A 29 7.07 -21.90 10.14
CA GLY A 29 6.43 -21.28 11.30
C GLY A 29 5.07 -21.93 11.60
N ILE A 30 4.22 -22.12 10.58
CA ILE A 30 2.93 -22.79 10.75
C ILE A 30 3.13 -24.26 11.15
N HIS A 31 4.04 -25.00 10.50
CA HIS A 31 4.30 -26.41 10.81
C HIS A 31 4.81 -26.63 12.25
N TYR A 32 5.62 -25.71 12.77
CA TYR A 32 6.14 -25.77 14.14
C TYR A 32 5.20 -25.13 15.17
N GLY A 33 4.00 -24.69 14.78
CA GLY A 33 3.01 -24.12 15.69
C GLY A 33 3.39 -22.74 16.23
N LEU A 34 4.18 -21.96 15.49
CA LEU A 34 4.50 -20.58 15.84
C LEU A 34 3.22 -19.73 15.79
N ASP A 35 3.11 -18.76 16.70
CA ASP A 35 1.96 -17.85 16.73
C ASP A 35 1.81 -17.10 15.40
N GLU A 36 0.62 -17.16 14.81
CA GLU A 36 0.27 -16.54 13.54
C GLU A 36 0.56 -15.04 13.52
N HIS A 37 0.42 -14.36 14.67
CA HIS A 37 0.72 -12.93 14.80
C HIS A 37 2.23 -12.65 14.71
N VAL A 38 3.05 -13.55 15.25
CA VAL A 38 4.52 -13.45 15.18
C VAL A 38 4.99 -13.70 13.76
N ILE A 39 4.43 -14.72 13.09
CA ILE A 39 4.71 -15.00 11.67
C ILE A 39 4.33 -13.77 10.83
N ALA A 40 3.11 -13.27 10.98
CA ALA A 40 2.63 -12.11 10.24
C ALA A 40 3.51 -10.86 10.49
N GLY A 41 3.89 -10.60 11.75
CA GLY A 41 4.75 -9.47 12.11
C GLY A 41 6.12 -9.53 11.43
N VAL A 42 6.76 -10.69 11.44
CA VAL A 42 8.07 -10.90 10.79
C VAL A 42 7.97 -10.77 9.27
N VAL A 43 6.93 -11.35 8.66
CA VAL A 43 6.69 -11.24 7.21
C VAL A 43 6.47 -9.80 6.78
N VAL A 44 5.67 -9.04 7.53
CA VAL A 44 5.42 -7.62 7.26
C VAL A 44 6.71 -6.79 7.40
N LEU A 45 7.49 -7.03 8.46
CA LEU A 45 8.78 -6.35 8.67
C LEU A 45 9.75 -6.60 7.52
N ILE A 46 9.96 -7.87 7.15
CA ILE A 46 10.85 -8.23 6.04
C ILE A 46 10.32 -7.66 4.72
N GLY A 47 9.01 -7.72 4.49
CA GLY A 47 8.39 -7.23 3.27
C GLY A 47 8.49 -5.71 3.08
N ILE A 48 8.36 -4.94 4.16
CA ILE A 48 8.51 -3.47 4.15
C ILE A 48 9.98 -3.09 3.98
N LEU A 49 10.88 -3.69 4.76
CA LEU A 49 12.31 -3.34 4.75
C LEU A 49 13.02 -3.78 3.45
N GLY A 50 12.61 -4.91 2.88
CA GLY A 50 13.22 -5.49 1.68
C GLY A 50 12.61 -5.06 0.35
N GLN A 51 11.68 -4.10 0.33
CA GLN A 51 10.89 -3.71 -0.86
C GLN A 51 10.14 -4.88 -1.54
N ALA A 52 9.93 -6.01 -0.84
CA ALA A 52 9.33 -7.21 -1.42
C ALA A 52 7.88 -6.94 -1.89
N PHE A 53 7.15 -6.07 -1.18
CA PHE A 53 5.81 -5.63 -1.58
C PHE A 53 5.82 -4.78 -2.86
N ALA A 54 6.83 -3.91 -3.04
CA ALA A 54 6.96 -3.10 -4.25
C ALA A 54 7.24 -3.98 -5.48
N ALA A 55 8.10 -4.99 -5.33
CA ALA A 55 8.31 -6.00 -6.37
C ALA A 55 7.02 -6.76 -6.68
N LEU A 56 6.25 -7.18 -5.68
CA LEU A 56 5.00 -7.91 -5.89
C LEU A 56 3.96 -7.06 -6.64
N ILE A 57 3.83 -5.76 -6.32
CA ILE A 57 2.97 -4.83 -7.07
C ILE A 57 3.44 -4.70 -8.53
N ALA A 58 4.75 -4.58 -8.76
CA ALA A 58 5.31 -4.53 -10.10
C ALA A 58 5.04 -5.82 -10.89
N TRP A 59 5.14 -6.98 -10.24
CA TRP A 59 4.85 -8.29 -10.83
C TRP A 59 3.38 -8.42 -11.22
N VAL A 60 2.48 -8.03 -10.31
CA VAL A 60 1.04 -7.98 -10.55
C VAL A 60 0.73 -7.05 -11.74
N GLY A 61 1.41 -5.91 -11.85
CA GLY A 61 1.25 -4.95 -12.94
C GLY A 61 1.64 -5.46 -14.35
N PHE A 62 2.40 -6.57 -14.46
CA PHE A 62 2.68 -7.18 -15.76
C PHE A 62 1.48 -7.92 -16.36
N ILE A 63 0.45 -8.22 -15.56
CA ILE A 63 -0.78 -8.85 -16.03
C ILE A 63 -1.77 -7.74 -16.40
N PRO A 64 -1.99 -7.44 -17.70
CA PRO A 64 -2.66 -6.22 -18.13
C PRO A 64 -4.12 -6.11 -17.67
N LEU A 65 -4.81 -7.23 -17.43
CA LEU A 65 -6.22 -7.23 -17.01
C LEU A 65 -6.37 -7.43 -15.49
N VAL A 66 -5.74 -8.47 -14.95
CA VAL A 66 -5.87 -8.86 -13.53
C VAL A 66 -5.01 -7.97 -12.63
N GLY A 67 -3.87 -7.50 -13.14
CA GLY A 67 -2.92 -6.68 -12.41
C GLY A 67 -3.53 -5.42 -11.80
N PRO A 68 -4.17 -4.55 -12.61
CA PRO A 68 -4.83 -3.35 -12.11
C PRO A 68 -5.94 -3.63 -11.08
N ILE A 69 -6.65 -4.75 -11.22
CA ILE A 69 -7.73 -5.13 -10.30
C ILE A 69 -7.14 -5.53 -8.94
N ILE A 70 -6.15 -6.43 -8.94
CA ILE A 70 -5.48 -6.87 -7.72
C ILE A 70 -4.80 -5.69 -7.02
N ALA A 71 -4.10 -4.84 -7.78
CA ALA A 71 -3.43 -3.66 -7.21
C ALA A 71 -4.42 -2.72 -6.50
N LYS A 72 -5.62 -2.51 -7.06
CA LYS A 72 -6.67 -1.72 -6.40
C LYS A 72 -7.15 -2.38 -5.11
N VAL A 73 -7.40 -3.68 -5.13
CA VAL A 73 -7.86 -4.42 -3.95
C VAL A 73 -6.81 -4.41 -2.83
N LEU A 74 -5.54 -4.63 -3.16
CA LEU A 74 -4.45 -4.61 -2.19
C LEU A 74 -4.16 -3.19 -1.66
N ALA A 75 -4.38 -2.15 -2.48
CA ALA A 75 -4.23 -0.76 -2.04
C ALA A 75 -5.32 -0.32 -1.05
N LEU A 76 -6.52 -0.91 -1.11
CA LEU A 76 -7.65 -0.52 -0.25
C LEU A 76 -7.29 -0.61 1.25
N PRO A 77 -6.88 -1.76 1.82
CA PRO A 77 -6.50 -1.84 3.23
C PRO A 77 -5.45 -0.80 3.64
N PHE A 78 -4.45 -0.57 2.77
CA PHE A 78 -3.40 0.40 3.03
C PHE A 78 -3.93 1.83 3.12
N ILE A 79 -4.83 2.23 2.20
CA ILE A 79 -5.49 3.55 2.22
C ILE A 79 -6.31 3.72 3.51
N TRP A 80 -7.05 2.69 3.92
CA TRP A 80 -7.82 2.73 5.17
C TRP A 80 -6.93 2.85 6.41
N LEU A 81 -5.80 2.13 6.46
CA LEU A 81 -4.81 2.28 7.53
C LEU A 81 -4.24 3.70 7.60
N LEU A 82 -3.82 4.26 6.47
CA LEU A 82 -3.30 5.62 6.38
C LEU A 82 -4.33 6.66 6.84
N ASN A 83 -5.60 6.47 6.47
CA ASN A 83 -6.70 7.31 6.90
C ASN A 83 -6.93 7.22 8.41
N GLY A 84 -6.89 6.00 8.97
CA GLY A 84 -6.92 5.75 10.40
C GLY A 84 -5.79 6.45 11.16
N VAL A 85 -4.55 6.36 10.67
CA VAL A 85 -3.41 7.09 11.24
C VAL A 85 -3.66 8.60 11.19
N GLY A 86 -4.16 9.12 10.06
CA GLY A 86 -4.52 10.52 9.92
C GLY A 86 -5.53 11.00 10.98
N TYR A 87 -6.51 10.15 11.33
CA TYR A 87 -7.44 10.46 12.42
C TYR A 87 -6.79 10.39 13.80
N LEU A 88 -5.95 9.38 14.07
CA LEU A 88 -5.24 9.29 15.34
C LEU A 88 -4.34 10.51 15.57
N VAL A 89 -3.58 10.91 14.55
CA VAL A 89 -2.74 12.12 14.60
C VAL A 89 -3.62 13.36 14.80
N SER A 90 -4.76 13.46 14.11
CA SER A 90 -5.70 14.57 14.30
C SER A 90 -6.25 14.63 15.72
N LEU A 91 -6.60 13.50 16.33
CA LEU A 91 -7.07 13.44 17.72
C LEU A 91 -5.99 13.90 18.69
N VAL A 92 -4.75 13.45 18.50
CA VAL A 92 -3.61 13.89 19.32
C VAL A 92 -3.38 15.40 19.16
N ALA A 93 -3.44 15.93 17.94
CA ALA A 93 -3.28 17.36 17.67
C ALA A 93 -4.37 18.22 18.31
N ILE A 94 -5.64 17.77 18.25
CA ILE A 94 -6.77 18.42 18.92
C ILE A 94 -6.55 18.47 20.43
N LYS A 95 -6.14 17.34 21.04
CA LYS A 95 -5.83 17.27 22.48
C LYS A 95 -4.68 18.20 22.89
N ARG A 96 -3.78 18.54 21.96
CA ARG A 96 -2.66 19.47 22.17
C ARG A 96 -3.00 20.94 21.89
N GLY A 97 -4.26 21.26 21.59
CA GLY A 97 -4.72 22.64 21.34
C GLY A 97 -4.68 23.08 19.87
N TYR A 98 -4.21 22.24 18.95
CA TYR A 98 -4.14 22.54 17.51
C TYR A 98 -5.45 22.27 16.76
N ALA A 99 -6.60 22.33 17.45
CA ALA A 99 -7.89 22.00 16.86
C ALA A 99 -8.22 22.90 15.65
N LYS A 100 -7.89 24.20 15.75
CA LYS A 100 -8.13 25.17 14.66
C LYS A 100 -7.29 24.85 13.43
N ASP A 101 -6.04 24.42 13.61
CA ASP A 101 -5.17 24.06 12.49
C ASP A 101 -5.66 22.78 11.81
N VAL A 102 -6.02 21.76 12.58
CA VAL A 102 -6.60 20.50 12.05
C VAL A 102 -7.85 20.78 11.22
N VAL A 103 -8.73 21.65 11.70
CA VAL A 103 -9.97 22.04 10.97
C VAL A 103 -9.63 22.84 9.72
N ASN A 104 -8.74 23.84 9.82
CA ASN A 104 -8.33 24.65 8.67
C ASN A 104 -7.74 23.78 7.55
N TYR A 105 -6.86 22.83 7.88
CA TYR A 105 -6.32 21.88 6.89
C TYR A 105 -7.42 21.08 6.20
N ARG A 106 -8.40 20.56 6.97
CA ARG A 106 -9.52 19.79 6.41
C ARG A 106 -10.41 20.66 5.52
N ILE A 107 -10.69 21.90 5.92
CA ILE A 107 -11.48 22.85 5.12
C ILE A 107 -10.77 23.13 3.80
N ILE A 108 -9.46 23.40 3.81
CA ILE A 108 -8.68 23.64 2.58
C ILE A 108 -8.72 22.42 1.67
N THR A 109 -8.50 21.21 2.20
CA THR A 109 -8.53 19.97 1.40
C THR A 109 -9.91 19.72 0.80
N VAL A 110 -10.99 19.85 1.58
CA VAL A 110 -12.36 19.65 1.08
C VAL A 110 -12.70 20.69 0.02
N THR A 111 -12.36 21.96 0.26
CA THR A 111 -12.62 23.05 -0.69
C THR A 111 -11.90 22.81 -2.01
N LEU A 112 -10.64 22.38 -1.96
CA LEU A 112 -9.86 22.05 -3.15
C LEU A 112 -10.48 20.89 -3.93
N ILE A 113 -10.81 19.79 -3.24
CA ILE A 113 -11.40 18.60 -3.88
C ILE A 113 -12.75 18.94 -4.51
N VAL A 114 -13.61 19.68 -3.81
CA VAL A 114 -14.90 20.13 -4.33
C VAL A 114 -14.71 21.04 -5.53
N GLY A 115 -13.80 22.02 -5.46
CA GLY A 115 -13.49 22.92 -6.57
C GLY A 115 -13.00 22.20 -7.82
N ILE A 116 -12.05 21.26 -7.67
CA ILE A 116 -11.56 20.43 -8.78
C ILE A 116 -12.70 19.58 -9.36
N THR A 117 -13.55 19.01 -8.50
CA THR A 117 -14.67 18.17 -8.93
C THR A 117 -15.68 18.98 -9.73
N ILE A 118 -16.09 20.16 -9.25
CA ILE A 118 -17.00 21.06 -9.95
C ILE A 118 -16.38 21.51 -11.28
N GLY A 119 -15.11 21.92 -11.28
CA GLY A 119 -14.40 22.32 -12.49
C GLY A 119 -14.34 21.21 -13.55
N TYR A 120 -14.08 19.97 -13.13
CA TYR A 120 -14.10 18.80 -14.02
C TYR A 120 -15.49 18.54 -14.61
N ILE A 121 -16.56 18.64 -13.79
CA ILE A 121 -17.93 18.44 -14.27
C ILE A 121 -18.29 19.52 -15.30
N ILE A 122 -18.05 20.80 -14.99
CA ILE A 122 -18.37 21.92 -15.88
C ILE A 122 -17.56 21.81 -17.18
N GLY A 123 -16.25 21.56 -17.10
CA GLY A 123 -15.38 21.46 -18.27
C GLY A 123 -15.64 20.24 -19.16
N LYS A 124 -16.46 19.28 -18.72
CA LYS A 124 -16.89 18.13 -19.53
C LYS A 124 -18.28 18.35 -20.16
N VAL A 125 -19.07 19.28 -19.61
CA VAL A 125 -20.42 19.60 -20.07
C VAL A 125 -20.41 20.69 -21.15
N ILE A 126 -19.42 21.59 -21.09
CA ILE A 126 -19.12 22.58 -22.13
C ILE A 126 -18.25 21.92 -23.21
#